data_AF-A0A151XHS7-F1
#
_entry.id   AF-A0A151XHS7-F1
#
_cell.length_a   1.000
_cell.length_b   1.000
_cell.length_c   1.000
_cell.angle_alpha   90.00
_cell.angle_beta   90.00
_cell.angle_gamma   90.00
#
_symmetry.space_group_name_H-M   'P 1'
#
loop_
_entity.id
_entity.type
_entity.pdbx_description
1 polymer ?
#
loop_
_entity_poly.entity_id
_entity_poly.type
_entity_poly.pdbx_seq_one_letter_code
_entity_poly.pdbx_strand_id
1 'polypeptide(L)'
;KQPNLARTKELTAMGRHKLRMGIGLLTGHLLLRAHLYNIGLADQKNCRLCGEENEDSIHLLCRCPLLACKRYRSWSNTFLMSEDLDGAKIDDLISLVHGTGLG
;
A
#
# COMPACT_ATOMS: atom_id res chain seq x y z
N LYS A 1 -7.77 24.43 4.70
CA LYS A 1 -8.47 23.14 4.88
C LYS A 1 -8.37 22.74 6.34
N GLN A 2 -9.48 22.42 7.01
CA GLN A 2 -9.44 21.87 8.37
C GLN A 2 -9.11 20.35 8.33
N PRO A 3 -8.38 19.81 9.31
CA PRO A 3 -8.11 18.38 9.37
C PRO A 3 -9.40 17.58 9.62
N ASN A 4 -9.52 16.43 8.96
CA ASN A 4 -10.64 15.51 9.20
C ASN A 4 -10.50 14.90 10.60
N LEU A 5 -11.49 15.15 11.46
CA LEU A 5 -11.46 14.71 12.86
C LEU A 5 -11.45 13.17 12.99
N ALA A 6 -12.21 12.46 12.15
CA ALA A 6 -12.24 11.00 12.16
C ALA A 6 -10.87 10.43 11.77
N ARG A 7 -10.26 10.98 10.71
CA ARG A 7 -8.90 10.60 10.29
C ARG A 7 -7.88 10.90 11.38
N THR A 8 -7.97 12.06 12.02
CA THR A 8 -7.06 12.45 13.10
C THR A 8 -7.12 11.44 14.24
N LYS A 9 -8.33 11.07 14.70
CA LYS A 9 -8.52 10.07 15.75
C LYS A 9 -7.99 8.69 15.36
N GLU A 10 -8.21 8.27 14.12
CA GLU A 10 -7.68 6.99 13.60
C GLU A 10 -6.15 6.98 13.67
N LEU A 11 -5.49 8.00 13.09
CA LEU A 11 -4.03 8.06 13.00
C LEU A 11 -3.36 8.19 14.36
N THR A 12 -3.94 8.96 15.29
CA THR A 12 -3.35 9.14 16.63
C THR A 12 -3.58 7.95 17.57
N ALA A 13 -4.60 7.14 17.33
CA ALA A 13 -4.84 5.90 18.06
C ALA A 13 -3.95 4.73 17.59
N MET A 14 -3.37 4.82 16.39
CA MET A 14 -2.52 3.77 15.85
C MET A 14 -1.11 3.76 16.47
N GLY A 15 -0.58 2.56 16.68
CA GLY A 15 0.82 2.37 17.05
C GLY A 15 1.77 2.86 15.94
N ARG A 16 2.93 3.42 16.35
CA ARG A 16 3.93 4.01 15.43
C ARG A 16 4.34 3.09 14.28
N HIS A 17 4.44 1.78 14.53
CA HIS A 17 4.81 0.80 13.50
C HIS A 17 3.77 0.71 12.39
N LYS A 18 2.49 0.50 12.74
CA LYS A 18 1.38 0.48 11.78
C LYS A 18 1.29 1.80 11.02
N LEU A 19 1.36 2.92 11.74
CA LEU A 19 1.31 4.24 11.11
C LEU A 19 2.42 4.42 10.06
N ARG A 20 3.66 4.01 10.37
CA ARG A 20 4.78 4.04 9.42
C ARG A 20 4.53 3.17 8.20
N MET A 21 4.03 1.95 8.38
CA MET A 21 3.71 1.05 7.27
C MET A 21 2.63 1.64 6.36
N GLY A 22 1.53 2.11 6.94
CA GLY A 22 0.42 2.70 6.20
C GLY A 22 0.81 3.94 5.40
N ILE A 23 1.51 4.88 6.05
CA ILE A 23 2.01 6.09 5.37
C ILE A 23 3.05 5.72 4.30
N GLY A 24 3.94 4.77 4.59
CA GLY A 24 4.94 4.28 3.64
C GLY A 24 4.28 3.67 2.39
N LEU A 25 3.22 2.87 2.55
CA LEU A 25 2.44 2.33 1.43
C LEU A 25 1.83 3.44 0.59
N LEU A 26 1.13 4.40 1.23
CA LEU A 26 0.45 5.48 0.51
C LEU A 26 1.41 6.38 -0.28
N THR A 27 2.59 6.63 0.29
CA THR A 27 3.58 7.54 -0.31
C THR A 27 4.64 6.82 -1.15
N GLY A 28 4.61 5.49 -1.21
CA GLY A 28 5.63 4.69 -1.91
C GLY A 28 7.01 4.66 -1.24
N HIS A 29 7.12 5.09 0.02
CA HIS A 29 8.39 5.13 0.80
C HIS A 29 8.61 3.87 1.65
N LEU A 30 8.21 2.71 1.15
CA LEU A 30 8.64 1.41 1.67
C LEU A 30 9.81 0.88 0.83
N LEU A 31 10.33 -0.28 1.22
CA LEU A 31 11.34 -1.02 0.45
C LEU A 31 10.74 -1.66 -0.81
N LEU A 32 10.02 -0.87 -1.60
CA LEU A 32 9.45 -1.25 -2.88
C LEU A 32 10.54 -1.24 -3.96
N ARG A 33 10.58 -2.25 -4.82
CA ARG A 33 11.63 -2.34 -5.87
C ARG A 33 11.65 -1.14 -6.80
N ALA A 34 10.51 -0.53 -7.13
CA ALA A 34 10.51 0.67 -7.95
C ALA A 34 11.25 1.83 -7.26
N HIS A 35 11.04 2.02 -5.95
CA HIS A 35 11.77 3.02 -5.16
C HIS A 35 13.26 2.67 -5.06
N LEU A 36 13.60 1.43 -4.68
CA LEU A 36 14.98 0.98 -4.54
C LEU A 36 15.78 1.07 -5.84
N TYR A 37 15.18 0.72 -6.97
CA TYR A 37 15.81 0.86 -8.27
C TYR A 37 16.13 2.32 -8.58
N ASN A 38 15.18 3.23 -8.34
CA ASN A 38 15.37 4.65 -8.64
C ASN A 38 16.50 5.28 -7.80
N ILE A 39 16.85 4.70 -6.65
CA ILE A 39 17.97 5.14 -5.80
C ILE A 39 19.23 4.26 -5.94
N GLY A 40 19.25 3.34 -6.93
CA GLY A 40 20.43 2.51 -7.20
C GLY A 40 20.67 1.37 -6.22
N LEU A 41 19.66 0.95 -5.46
CA LEU A 41 19.72 -0.14 -4.48
C LEU A 41 19.03 -1.45 -4.94
N ALA A 42 18.54 -1.50 -6.18
CA ALA A 42 17.98 -2.70 -6.79
C ALA A 42 18.21 -2.74 -8.30
N ASP A 43 18.43 -3.94 -8.85
CA ASP A 43 18.73 -4.13 -10.28
C ASP A 43 17.49 -4.18 -11.18
N GLN A 44 16.30 -4.38 -10.61
CA GLN A 44 15.05 -4.49 -11.36
C GLN A 44 13.88 -3.86 -10.60
N LYS A 45 12.86 -3.43 -11.35
CA LYS A 45 11.65 -2.82 -10.80
C LYS A 45 10.51 -3.82 -10.61
N ASN A 46 10.55 -4.99 -11.25
CA ASN A 46 9.43 -5.92 -11.31
C ASN A 46 8.93 -6.35 -9.93
N CYS A 47 7.61 -6.38 -9.77
CA CYS A 47 6.90 -6.82 -8.57
C CYS A 47 7.38 -8.19 -8.11
N ARG A 48 7.79 -8.30 -6.84
CA ARG A 48 8.19 -9.59 -6.24
C ARG A 48 7.04 -10.59 -6.12
N LEU A 49 5.79 -10.11 -6.18
CA LEU A 49 4.62 -10.98 -6.10
C LEU A 49 4.22 -11.52 -7.46
N CYS A 50 4.04 -10.65 -8.46
CA CYS A 50 3.51 -11.07 -9.77
C CYS A 50 4.56 -11.18 -10.88
N GLY A 51 5.73 -10.54 -10.76
CA GLY A 51 6.78 -10.54 -11.78
C GLY A 51 6.54 -9.60 -12.99
N GLU A 52 5.33 -9.07 -13.16
CA GLU A 52 4.91 -8.34 -14.37
C GLU A 52 5.25 -6.83 -14.32
N GLU A 53 4.48 -6.05 -13.56
CA GLU A 53 4.62 -4.59 -13.48
C GLU A 53 5.68 -4.15 -12.45
N ASN A 54 5.99 -2.84 -12.43
CA ASN A 54 6.80 -2.24 -11.39
C ASN A 54 6.19 -2.47 -10.00
N GLU A 55 7.03 -2.81 -9.03
CA GLU A 55 6.64 -2.83 -7.62
C GLU A 55 6.58 -1.40 -7.08
N ASP A 56 5.44 -0.75 -7.28
CA ASP A 56 5.12 0.55 -6.69
C ASP A 56 3.83 0.46 -5.85
N SER A 57 3.54 1.53 -5.11
CA SER A 57 2.39 1.59 -4.21
C SER A 57 1.07 1.41 -4.95
N ILE A 58 0.91 2.04 -6.11
CA ILE A 58 -0.30 1.94 -6.92
C ILE A 58 -0.48 0.51 -7.45
N HIS A 59 0.59 -0.11 -7.94
CA HIS A 59 0.54 -1.51 -8.36
C HIS A 59 0.07 -2.41 -7.21
N LEU A 60 0.72 -2.34 -6.04
CA LEU A 60 0.35 -3.20 -4.91
C LEU A 60 -1.07 -2.93 -4.41
N LEU A 61 -1.41 -1.66 -4.18
CA LEU A 61 -2.70 -1.26 -3.61
C LEU A 61 -3.87 -1.46 -4.57
N CYS A 62 -3.65 -1.37 -5.88
CA CYS A 62 -4.74 -1.24 -6.83
C CYS A 62 -4.81 -2.38 -7.87
N ARG A 63 -3.67 -2.93 -8.31
CA ARG A 63 -3.62 -3.71 -9.57
C ARG A 63 -2.98 -5.10 -9.44
N CYS A 64 -2.12 -5.33 -8.47
CA CYS A 64 -1.35 -6.57 -8.35
C CYS A 64 -2.28 -7.79 -8.29
N PRO A 65 -2.23 -8.74 -9.24
CA PRO A 65 -3.18 -9.84 -9.31
C PRO A 65 -3.07 -10.78 -8.10
N LEU A 66 -1.87 -10.93 -7.53
CA LEU A 66 -1.63 -11.73 -6.32
C LEU A 66 -2.30 -11.15 -5.06
N LEU A 67 -2.74 -9.89 -5.12
CA LEU A 67 -3.44 -9.21 -4.03
C LEU A 67 -4.95 -9.05 -4.30
N ALA A 68 -5.47 -9.56 -5.42
CA ALA A 68 -6.87 -9.40 -5.82
C ALA A 68 -7.86 -9.94 -4.78
N CYS A 69 -7.63 -11.15 -4.26
CA CYS A 69 -8.50 -11.74 -3.23
C CYS A 69 -8.50 -10.93 -1.93
N LYS A 70 -7.37 -10.32 -1.57
CA LYS A 70 -7.28 -9.48 -0.38
C LYS A 70 -7.98 -8.14 -0.60
N ARG A 71 -7.82 -7.51 -1.77
CA ARG A 71 -8.59 -6.30 -2.10
C ARG A 71 -10.09 -6.57 -2.07
N TYR A 72 -10.53 -7.69 -2.61
CA TYR A 72 -11.95 -8.07 -2.58
C TYR A 72 -12.48 -8.22 -1.16
N ARG A 73 -11.68 -8.77 -0.23
CA ARG A 73 -12.09 -8.88 1.18
C ARG A 73 -12.21 -7.53 1.89
N SER A 74 -11.35 -6.57 1.56
CA SER A 74 -11.33 -5.25 2.22
C SER A 74 -12.27 -4.24 1.57
N TRP A 75 -12.39 -4.25 0.24
CA TRP A 75 -13.10 -3.22 -0.55
C TRP A 75 -14.14 -3.77 -1.51
N SER A 76 -14.45 -5.08 -1.46
CA SER A 76 -15.41 -5.75 -2.36
C SER A 76 -15.09 -5.56 -3.85
N ASN A 77 -13.83 -5.27 -4.18
CA ASN A 77 -13.37 -5.03 -5.54
C ASN A 77 -11.96 -5.62 -5.73
N THR A 78 -11.74 -6.30 -6.86
CA THR A 78 -10.45 -6.92 -7.20
C THR A 78 -9.47 -5.95 -7.86
N PHE A 79 -9.95 -4.82 -8.40
CA PHE A 79 -9.13 -3.77 -9.01
C PHE A 79 -9.61 -2.40 -8.55
N LEU A 80 -8.70 -1.60 -8.02
CA LEU A 80 -9.02 -0.26 -7.53
C LEU A 80 -8.38 0.79 -8.44
N MET A 81 -8.89 2.01 -8.36
CA MET A 81 -8.23 3.23 -8.80
C MET A 81 -7.66 3.97 -7.58
N SER A 82 -6.79 4.96 -7.80
CA SER A 82 -6.25 5.77 -6.69
C SER A 82 -7.35 6.46 -5.90
N GLU A 83 -8.41 6.88 -6.58
CA GLU A 83 -9.54 7.61 -6.00
C GLU A 83 -10.36 6.71 -5.08
N ASP A 84 -10.38 5.39 -5.32
CA ASP A 84 -11.08 4.44 -4.44
C ASP A 84 -10.39 4.30 -3.07
N LEU A 85 -9.14 4.76 -2.95
CA LEU A 85 -8.40 4.76 -1.69
C LEU A 85 -8.70 6.00 -0.85
N ASP A 86 -9.42 6.99 -1.40
CA ASP A 86 -9.83 8.16 -0.64
C ASP A 86 -10.79 7.75 0.49
N GLY A 87 -10.36 8.00 1.72
CA GLY A 87 -11.14 7.60 2.90
C GLY A 87 -10.90 6.16 3.34
N ALA A 88 -10.11 5.35 2.63
CA ALA A 88 -9.74 4.01 3.07
C ALA A 88 -9.10 4.03 4.46
N LYS A 89 -9.40 3.02 5.29
CA LYS A 89 -8.75 2.87 6.60
C LYS A 89 -7.32 2.42 6.41
N ILE A 90 -6.43 2.94 7.24
CA ILE A 90 -5.01 2.58 7.15
C ILE A 90 -4.78 1.10 7.47
N ASP A 91 -5.57 0.52 8.37
CA ASP A 91 -5.50 -0.91 8.69
C ASP A 91 -5.85 -1.80 7.49
N ASP A 92 -6.76 -1.38 6.60
CA ASP A 92 -7.11 -2.14 5.39
C ASP A 92 -5.95 -2.13 4.38
N LEU A 93 -5.27 -0.99 4.23
CA LEU A 93 -4.06 -0.86 3.41
C LEU A 93 -2.93 -1.77 3.92
N ILE A 94 -2.71 -1.80 5.23
CA ILE A 94 -1.67 -2.64 5.84
C ILE A 94 -2.03 -4.13 5.68
N SER A 95 -3.30 -4.49 5.89
CA SER A 95 -3.78 -5.88 5.77
C SER A 95 -3.55 -6.46 4.37
N LEU A 96 -3.59 -5.60 3.35
CA LEU A 96 -3.33 -5.99 1.98
C LEU A 96 -1.91 -6.58 1.82
N VAL A 97 -0.90 -5.91 2.35
CA VAL A 97 0.51 -6.34 2.22
C VAL A 97 1.01 -7.20 3.38
N HIS A 98 0.22 -7.36 4.44
CA HIS A 98 0.59 -8.21 5.57
C HIS A 98 0.87 -9.67 5.14
N GLY A 99 2.00 -10.23 5.56
CA GLY A 99 2.38 -11.61 5.23
C GLY A 99 2.87 -11.82 3.79
N THR A 100 3.12 -10.75 3.03
CA THR A 100 3.65 -10.84 1.66
C THR A 100 5.19 -10.74 1.59
N GLY A 101 5.85 -10.42 2.71
CA GLY A 101 7.29 -10.15 2.76
C GLY A 101 7.69 -8.77 2.21
N LEU A 102 6.72 -7.91 1.87
CA LEU A 102 6.94 -6.55 1.35
C LEU A 102 6.96 -5.45 2.42
N GLY A 103 6.85 -5.81 3.70
CA GLY A 103 6.85 -4.88 4.83
C GLY A 103 6.66 -5.58 6.17
#